data_AF-A0A8E2U2A5-F1
#
_entry.id   AF-A0A8E2U2A5-F1
#
_cell.length_a   1.000
_cell.length_b   1.000
_cell.length_c   1.000
_cell.angle_alpha   90.00
_cell.angle_beta   90.00
_cell.angle_gamma   90.00
#
_symmetry.space_group_name_H-M   'P 1'
#
loop_
_entity.id
_entity.type
_entity.pdbx_description
1 polymer ?
#
loop_
_entity_poly.entity_id
_entity_poly.type
_entity_poly.pdbx_seq_one_letter_code
_entity_poly.pdbx_strand_id
1 'polypeptide(L)'
;MHTRERSPRQRWMAVLARASAADLAPFESDLRDCAYQLIRPAEIGMTLVRGRMGGTGAPFNLGEMSATRCVVRLADGSTGYSYRAGRDKRQAELAALADAHLQGPQQSRWLNELIEPLAAAQARSAAQKAAETATTRVEFFTLLRGED
;
A
#
# COMPACT_ATOMS: atom_id res chain seq x y z
N MET A 1 9.26 -0.51 -20.84
CA MET A 1 9.11 -0.59 -19.37
C MET A 1 8.75 -2.03 -19.03
N HIS A 2 9.61 -2.78 -18.35
CA HIS A 2 9.29 -4.14 -17.91
C HIS A 2 8.37 -4.04 -16.70
N THR A 3 7.06 -4.20 -16.90
CA THR A 3 6.12 -4.38 -15.79
C THR A 3 6.43 -5.73 -15.16
N ARG A 4 7.31 -5.76 -14.14
CA ARG A 4 7.52 -6.99 -13.37
C ARG A 4 6.19 -7.38 -12.75
N GLU A 5 5.71 -8.58 -13.05
CA GLU A 5 4.58 -9.17 -12.35
C GLU A 5 4.90 -9.17 -10.86
N ARG A 6 4.01 -8.54 -10.08
CA ARG A 6 4.13 -8.55 -8.62
C ARG A 6 3.69 -9.91 -8.13
N SER A 7 4.45 -10.52 -7.22
CA SER A 7 3.99 -11.70 -6.54
C SER A 7 2.67 -11.41 -5.78
N PRO A 8 1.83 -12.43 -5.51
CA PRO A 8 0.61 -12.24 -4.73
C PRO A 8 0.86 -11.49 -3.42
N ARG A 9 1.95 -11.81 -2.73
CA ARG A 9 2.37 -11.12 -1.51
C ARG A 9 2.72 -9.65 -1.73
N GLN A 10 3.49 -9.33 -2.76
CA GLN A 10 3.79 -7.94 -3.11
C GLN A 10 2.52 -7.13 -3.44
N ARG A 11 1.51 -7.77 -4.03
CA ARG A 11 0.22 -7.13 -4.31
C ARG A 11 -0.50 -6.74 -3.03
N TRP A 12 -0.75 -7.66 -2.10
CA TRP A 12 -1.50 -7.33 -0.88
C TRP A 12 -0.71 -6.42 0.06
N MET A 13 0.62 -6.58 0.14
CA MET A 13 1.45 -5.67 0.95
C MET A 13 1.35 -4.24 0.45
N ALA A 14 1.29 -4.03 -0.88
CA ALA A 14 1.07 -2.71 -1.44
C ALA A 14 -0.30 -2.14 -1.09
N VAL A 15 -1.36 -2.97 -1.05
CA VAL A 15 -2.72 -2.54 -0.64
C VAL A 15 -2.73 -2.13 0.83
N LEU A 16 -2.20 -2.98 1.72
CA LEU A 16 -2.11 -2.73 3.17
C LEU A 16 -1.27 -1.48 3.49
N ALA A 17 -0.20 -1.24 2.73
CA ALA A 17 0.63 -0.05 2.92
C ALA A 17 -0.11 1.27 2.67
N ARG A 18 -1.14 1.25 1.80
CA ARG A 18 -1.97 2.43 1.46
C ARG A 18 -3.32 2.47 2.18
N ALA A 19 -3.73 1.40 2.84
CA ALA A 19 -4.93 1.39 3.66
C ALA A 19 -4.85 2.51 4.72
N SER A 20 -5.98 3.05 5.15
CA SER A 20 -6.12 4.00 6.26
C SER A 20 -6.40 3.27 7.58
N ALA A 21 -6.36 3.99 8.70
CA ALA A 21 -6.74 3.40 10.00
C ALA A 21 -8.21 2.99 10.01
N ALA A 22 -9.08 3.79 9.37
CA ALA A 22 -10.50 3.49 9.24
C ALA A 22 -10.75 2.23 8.39
N ASP A 23 -9.91 1.98 7.38
CA ASP A 23 -10.00 0.80 6.52
C ASP A 23 -9.70 -0.50 7.29
N LEU A 24 -8.76 -0.47 8.24
CA LEU A 24 -8.33 -1.66 8.99
C LEU A 24 -9.09 -1.85 10.31
N ALA A 25 -9.70 -0.80 10.85
CA ALA A 25 -10.40 -0.84 12.13
C ALA A 25 -11.49 -1.94 12.22
N PRO A 26 -12.32 -2.21 11.19
CA PRO A 26 -13.33 -3.27 11.25
C PRO A 26 -12.75 -4.67 11.41
N PHE A 27 -11.50 -4.89 10.99
CA PHE A 27 -10.85 -6.20 11.00
C PHE A 27 -9.97 -6.41 12.23
N GLU A 28 -9.82 -5.40 13.10
CA GLU A 28 -8.86 -5.46 14.19
C GLU A 28 -9.13 -6.60 15.17
N SER A 29 -10.40 -6.83 15.53
CA SER A 29 -10.77 -7.93 16.43
C SER A 29 -10.30 -9.27 15.84
N ASP A 30 -10.70 -9.56 14.59
CA ASP A 30 -10.38 -10.81 13.90
C ASP A 30 -8.87 -10.96 13.64
N LEU A 31 -8.17 -9.89 13.29
CA LEU A 31 -6.71 -9.92 13.08
C LEU A 31 -5.97 -10.25 14.38
N ARG A 32 -6.50 -9.82 15.53
CA ARG A 32 -5.95 -10.08 16.87
C ARG A 32 -6.51 -11.33 17.54
N ASP A 33 -7.49 -12.01 16.93
CA ASP A 33 -8.12 -13.23 17.45
C ASP A 33 -7.23 -14.47 17.25
N CYS A 34 -5.96 -14.34 17.61
CA CYS A 34 -4.98 -15.42 17.61
C CYS A 34 -3.82 -15.06 18.53
N ALA A 35 -3.12 -16.06 19.04
CA ALA A 35 -1.85 -15.82 19.72
C ALA A 35 -0.78 -15.42 18.70
N TYR A 36 -0.09 -14.31 18.97
CA TYR A 36 1.04 -13.84 18.16
C TYR A 36 2.11 -13.19 19.03
N GLN A 37 3.31 -13.09 18.47
CA GLN A 37 4.46 -12.43 19.07
C GLN A 37 4.89 -11.22 18.23
N LEU A 38 5.22 -10.13 18.90
CA LEU A 38 5.89 -8.98 18.28
C LEU A 38 7.38 -9.27 18.15
N ILE A 39 7.79 -9.85 17.02
CA ILE A 39 9.22 -10.05 16.69
C ILE A 39 9.92 -8.70 16.60
N ARG A 40 9.24 -7.70 16.04
CA ARG A 40 9.63 -6.29 16.12
C ARG A 40 8.38 -5.46 16.39
N PRO A 41 8.25 -4.83 17.58
CA PRO A 41 7.19 -3.88 17.85
C PRO A 41 7.14 -2.76 16.82
N ALA A 42 5.97 -2.13 16.67
CA ALA A 42 5.82 -1.02 15.74
C ALA A 42 6.77 0.15 16.09
N GLU A 43 7.71 0.41 15.19
CA GLU A 43 8.78 1.40 15.34
C GLU A 43 8.67 2.46 14.25
N ILE A 44 8.65 3.72 14.68
CA ILE A 44 8.64 4.88 13.79
C ILE A 44 10.10 5.27 13.55
N GLY A 45 10.49 5.36 12.29
CA GLY A 45 11.78 5.87 11.86
C GLY A 45 11.63 6.76 10.63
N MET A 46 12.74 6.95 9.93
CA MET A 46 12.80 7.72 8.69
C MET A 46 13.35 6.85 7.57
N THR A 47 12.89 7.12 6.35
CA THR A 47 13.47 6.57 5.12
C THR A 47 13.92 7.70 4.20
N LEU A 48 15.10 7.55 3.62
CA LEU A 48 15.65 8.49 2.65
C LEU A 48 14.89 8.35 1.32
N VAL A 49 14.22 9.42 0.89
CA VAL A 49 13.54 9.48 -0.40
C VAL A 49 14.56 9.88 -1.46
N ARG A 50 14.62 9.11 -2.54
CA ARG A 50 15.51 9.37 -3.67
C ARG A 50 14.73 9.87 -4.88
N GLY A 51 15.13 11.03 -5.40
CA GLY A 51 14.68 11.54 -6.69
C GLY A 51 15.61 11.14 -7.83
N ARG A 52 15.24 11.48 -9.06
CA ARG A 52 16.10 11.37 -10.24
C ARG A 52 16.13 12.70 -10.98
N MET A 53 17.32 13.20 -11.34
CA MET A 53 17.49 14.47 -12.06
C MET A 53 16.68 14.44 -13.37
N GLY A 54 15.81 15.43 -13.61
CA GLY A 54 14.95 15.45 -14.80
C GLY A 54 14.00 14.24 -14.93
N GLY A 55 13.71 13.52 -13.84
CA GLY A 55 12.81 12.36 -13.82
C GLY A 55 13.46 11.02 -14.17
N THR A 56 14.50 11.00 -15.01
CA THR A 56 15.15 9.76 -15.49
C THR A 56 16.66 9.72 -15.27
N GLY A 57 17.30 10.86 -14.99
CA GLY A 57 18.74 11.02 -14.79
C GLY A 57 19.27 10.45 -13.48
N ALA A 58 20.46 10.91 -13.04
CA ALA A 58 21.13 10.35 -11.87
C ALA A 58 20.28 10.42 -10.59
N PRO A 59 20.34 9.40 -9.71
CA PRO A 59 19.64 9.42 -8.43
C PRO A 59 20.28 10.44 -7.48
N PHE A 60 19.45 11.13 -6.70
CA PHE A 60 19.91 12.04 -5.63
C PHE A 60 18.98 11.95 -4.41
N ASN A 61 19.46 12.39 -3.25
CA ASN A 61 18.67 12.40 -2.02
C ASN A 61 17.71 13.59 -2.04
N LEU A 62 16.40 13.33 -2.10
CA LEU A 62 15.36 14.36 -2.12
C LEU A 62 15.00 14.86 -0.71
N GLY A 63 15.18 14.00 0.29
CA GLY A 63 14.86 14.28 1.69
C GLY A 63 14.52 13.00 2.43
N GLU A 64 13.88 13.13 3.58
CA GLU A 64 13.46 12.00 4.40
C GLU A 64 11.94 11.99 4.59
N MET A 65 11.37 10.79 4.73
CA MET A 65 9.96 10.58 5.04
C MET A 65 9.84 9.67 6.26
N SER A 66 8.93 9.99 7.18
CA SER A 66 8.64 9.07 8.29
C SER A 66 8.06 7.77 7.77
N ALA A 67 8.53 6.66 8.34
CA ALA A 67 8.01 5.33 8.06
C ALA A 67 7.85 4.55 9.37
N THR A 68 6.81 3.75 9.46
CA THR A 68 6.59 2.83 10.58
C THR A 68 6.74 1.40 10.08
N ARG A 69 7.55 0.61 10.80
CA ARG A 69 7.76 -0.83 10.52
C ARG A 69 7.26 -1.68 11.69
N CYS A 70 6.71 -2.85 11.40
CA CYS A 70 6.35 -3.85 12.41
C CYS A 70 6.55 -5.26 11.85
N VAL A 71 6.95 -6.20 12.73
CA VAL A 71 7.08 -7.61 12.39
C VAL A 71 6.40 -8.45 13.47
N VAL A 72 5.50 -9.32 13.05
CA VAL A 72 4.75 -10.23 13.92
C VAL A 72 5.00 -11.68 13.51
N ARG A 73 4.81 -12.61 14.44
CA ARG A 73 4.75 -14.03 14.17
C ARG A 73 3.52 -14.64 14.83
N LEU A 74 2.68 -15.29 14.04
CA LEU A 74 1.50 -16.01 14.54
C LEU A 74 1.91 -17.37 15.12
N ALA A 75 0.99 -17.98 15.89
CA ALA A 75 1.20 -19.29 16.50
C ALA A 75 1.46 -20.43 15.48
N ASP A 76 0.95 -20.30 14.25
CA ASP A 76 1.19 -21.25 13.16
C ASP A 76 2.59 -21.11 12.52
N GLY A 77 3.40 -20.16 12.99
CA GLY A 77 4.74 -19.87 12.48
C GLY A 77 4.79 -18.82 11.37
N SER A 78 3.63 -18.42 10.81
CA SER A 78 3.54 -17.39 9.76
C SER A 78 4.10 -16.07 10.28
N THR A 79 5.06 -15.49 9.53
CA THR A 79 5.70 -14.22 9.90
C THR A 79 5.22 -13.11 8.97
N GLY A 80 4.61 -12.08 9.56
CA GLY A 80 4.03 -10.94 8.87
C GLY A 80 4.85 -9.67 9.04
N TYR A 81 4.84 -8.84 8.00
CA TYR A 81 5.65 -7.63 7.92
C TYR A 81 4.82 -6.44 7.49
N SER A 82 5.17 -5.26 8.01
CA SER A 82 4.68 -4.00 7.49
C SER A 82 5.77 -2.96 7.41
N TYR A 83 5.72 -2.15 6.35
CA TYR A 83 6.49 -0.94 6.15
C TYR A 83 5.54 0.08 5.54
N ARG A 84 5.22 1.14 6.28
CA ARG A 84 4.22 2.13 5.87
C ARG A 84 4.74 3.53 6.06
N ALA A 85 4.35 4.44 5.16
CA ALA A 85 4.60 5.86 5.34
C ALA A 85 3.80 6.39 6.55
N GLY A 86 4.38 7.37 7.26
CA GLY A 86 3.79 7.97 8.43
C GLY A 86 4.19 7.31 9.75
N ARG A 87 3.40 7.57 10.79
CA ARG A 87 3.77 7.35 12.21
C ARG A 87 2.75 6.49 12.98
N ASP A 88 1.79 5.88 12.31
CA ASP A 88 0.73 5.11 12.95
C ASP A 88 1.21 3.69 13.28
N LYS A 89 1.52 3.48 14.57
CA LYS A 89 1.97 2.19 15.11
C LYS A 89 0.89 1.12 15.10
N ARG A 90 -0.34 1.47 15.49
CA ARG A 90 -1.48 0.52 15.51
C ARG A 90 -1.71 0.00 14.11
N GLN A 91 -1.70 0.89 13.13
CA GLN A 91 -1.90 0.51 11.75
C GLN A 91 -0.76 -0.34 11.17
N ALA A 92 0.49 -0.04 11.53
CA ALA A 92 1.61 -0.87 11.14
C ALA A 92 1.49 -2.30 11.72
N GLU A 93 1.06 -2.44 12.97
CA GLU A 93 0.83 -3.76 13.57
C GLU A 93 -0.31 -4.52 12.89
N LEU A 94 -1.46 -3.89 12.67
CA LEU A 94 -2.59 -4.52 11.95
C LEU A 94 -2.21 -4.97 10.54
N ALA A 95 -1.44 -4.16 9.82
CA ALA A 95 -0.94 -4.53 8.49
C ALA A 95 0.03 -5.73 8.55
N ALA A 96 0.85 -5.83 9.60
CA ALA A 96 1.74 -6.98 9.77
C ALA A 96 0.95 -8.25 10.12
N LEU A 97 -0.07 -8.16 10.97
CA LEU A 97 -0.99 -9.27 11.25
C LEU A 97 -1.72 -9.73 9.99
N ALA A 98 -2.24 -8.81 9.19
CA ALA A 98 -2.90 -9.13 7.93
C ALA A 98 -1.96 -9.84 6.95
N ASP A 99 -0.71 -9.38 6.80
CA ASP A 99 0.29 -10.07 5.98
C ASP A 99 0.56 -11.50 6.48
N ALA A 100 0.65 -11.71 7.80
CA ALA A 100 0.82 -13.05 8.35
C ALA A 100 -0.39 -13.97 8.06
N HIS A 101 -1.60 -13.49 8.31
CA HIS A 101 -2.84 -14.21 8.05
C HIS A 101 -3.03 -14.58 6.56
N LEU A 102 -2.62 -13.70 5.64
CA LEU A 102 -2.65 -13.95 4.20
C LEU A 102 -1.66 -15.02 3.72
N GLN A 103 -0.73 -15.45 4.57
CA GLN A 103 0.17 -16.58 4.29
C GLN A 103 -0.34 -17.91 4.85
N GLY A 104 -1.35 -17.86 5.71
CA GLY A 104 -1.90 -19.02 6.42
C GLY A 104 -3.11 -19.66 5.74
N PRO A 105 -3.79 -20.60 6.42
CA PRO A 105 -4.87 -21.41 5.85
C PRO A 105 -6.13 -20.59 5.49
N GLN A 106 -6.34 -19.42 6.10
CA GLN A 106 -7.48 -18.54 5.81
C GLN A 106 -7.19 -17.51 4.71
N GLN A 107 -6.16 -17.71 3.88
CA GLN A 107 -5.75 -16.75 2.85
C GLN A 107 -6.92 -16.27 1.98
N SER A 108 -7.75 -17.19 1.45
CA SER A 108 -8.86 -16.82 0.55
C SER A 108 -9.88 -15.90 1.22
N ARG A 109 -10.16 -16.12 2.51
CA ARG A 109 -11.04 -15.25 3.30
C ARG A 109 -10.47 -13.84 3.37
N TRP A 110 -9.21 -13.71 3.80
CA TRP A 110 -8.55 -12.40 3.92
C TRP A 110 -8.35 -11.70 2.58
N LEU A 111 -8.13 -12.45 1.49
CA LEU A 111 -8.12 -11.87 0.15
C LEU A 111 -9.48 -11.24 -0.19
N ASN A 112 -10.56 -11.99 -0.01
CA ASN A 112 -11.90 -11.57 -0.44
C ASN A 112 -12.52 -10.51 0.48
N GLU A 113 -12.35 -10.62 1.79
CA GLU A 113 -12.99 -9.74 2.77
C GLU A 113 -12.18 -8.46 3.01
N LEU A 114 -10.85 -8.53 2.96
CA LEU A 114 -9.97 -7.40 3.29
C LEU A 114 -9.25 -6.85 2.05
N ILE A 115 -8.53 -7.67 1.29
CA ILE A 115 -7.61 -7.15 0.26
C ILE A 115 -8.33 -6.64 -0.99
N GLU A 116 -9.23 -7.43 -1.57
CA GLU A 116 -9.91 -7.04 -2.81
C GLU A 116 -10.83 -5.82 -2.65
N PRO A 117 -11.62 -5.68 -1.56
CA PRO A 117 -12.41 -4.47 -1.33
C PRO A 117 -11.54 -3.22 -1.19
N LEU A 118 -10.43 -3.30 -0.45
CA LEU A 118 -9.49 -2.20 -0.31
C LEU A 118 -8.78 -1.86 -1.63
N ALA A 119 -8.38 -2.86 -2.40
CA ALA A 119 -7.78 -2.67 -3.71
C ALA A 119 -8.75 -1.94 -4.66
N ALA A 120 -10.02 -2.36 -4.70
CA ALA A 120 -11.06 -1.73 -5.51
C ALA A 120 -11.34 -0.28 -5.07
N ALA A 121 -11.43 -0.01 -3.76
CA ALA A 121 -11.61 1.34 -3.23
C ALA A 121 -10.43 2.26 -3.60
N GLN A 122 -9.20 1.78 -3.45
CA GLN A 122 -7.99 2.52 -3.83
C GLN A 122 -7.96 2.80 -5.35
N ALA A 123 -8.32 1.83 -6.18
CA ALA A 123 -8.39 2.01 -7.63
C ALA A 123 -9.45 3.05 -8.04
N ARG A 124 -10.65 3.01 -7.43
CA ARG A 124 -11.70 4.01 -7.67
C ARG A 124 -11.24 5.41 -7.27
N SER A 125 -10.62 5.57 -6.10
CA SER A 125 -10.09 6.87 -5.67
C SER A 125 -9.02 7.41 -6.61
N ALA A 126 -8.13 6.54 -7.10
CA ALA A 126 -7.12 6.93 -8.09
C ALA A 126 -7.74 7.35 -9.42
N ALA A 127 -8.75 6.63 -9.91
CA ALA A 127 -9.47 6.95 -11.14
C ALA A 127 -10.23 8.28 -11.04
N GLN A 128 -10.87 8.56 -9.90
CA GLN A 128 -11.56 9.83 -9.65
C GLN A 128 -10.59 11.01 -9.71
N LYS A 129 -9.45 10.93 -9.00
CA LYS A 129 -8.41 11.96 -9.03
C LYS A 129 -7.84 12.20 -10.43
N ALA A 130 -7.65 11.11 -11.18
CA ALA A 130 -7.20 11.20 -12.57
C ALA A 130 -8.23 11.90 -13.47
N ALA A 131 -9.52 11.59 -13.31
CA ALA A 131 -10.60 12.23 -14.06
C ALA A 131 -10.72 13.72 -13.72
N GLU A 132 -10.65 14.08 -12.43
CA GLU A 132 -10.63 15.48 -11.98
C GLU A 132 -9.46 16.25 -12.60
N THR A 133 -8.26 15.67 -12.61
CA THR A 133 -7.07 16.30 -13.22
C THR A 133 -7.18 16.41 -14.74
N ALA A 134 -7.86 15.47 -15.41
CA ALA A 134 -8.07 15.53 -16.86
C ALA A 134 -8.92 16.74 -17.28
N THR A 135 -9.78 17.26 -16.40
CA THR A 135 -10.58 18.47 -16.69
C THR A 135 -9.73 19.74 -16.79
N THR A 136 -8.53 19.75 -16.20
CA THR A 136 -7.58 20.89 -16.26
C THR A 136 -6.57 20.74 -17.40
N ARG A 137 -6.77 19.79 -18.31
CA ARG A 137 -5.87 19.56 -19.46
C ARG A 137 -6.13 20.60 -20.54
N VAL A 138 -5.08 21.32 -20.95
CA VAL A 138 -5.14 22.25 -22.07
C VAL A 138 -4.92 21.48 -23.37
N GLU A 139 -5.92 21.47 -24.26
CA GLU A 139 -5.81 20.91 -25.61
C GLU A 139 -5.41 22.03 -26.60
N PHE A 140 -4.22 21.92 -27.19
CA PHE A 140 -3.68 22.92 -28.12
C PHE A 140 -4.12 22.73 -29.58
N PHE A 141 -4.84 21.64 -29.90
CA PHE A 141 -5.29 21.33 -31.25
C PHE A 141 -6.81 21.22 -31.30
N THR A 142 -7.45 22.16 -31.99
CA THR A 142 -8.79 21.98 -32.56
C THR A 142 -8.63 21.66 -34.04
N LEU A 143 -9.12 20.50 -34.46
CA LEU A 143 -9.17 20.08 -35.87
C LEU A 143 -9.92 21.14 -36.70
N LEU A 144 -9.19 21.94 -37.48
CA LEU A 144 -9.75 22.65 -38.62
C LEU A 144 -9.88 21.64 -39.77
N ARG A 145 -11.10 21.37 -40.21
CA ARG A 145 -11.33 20.85 -41.56
C ARG A 145 -10.90 21.94 -42.53
N GLY A 146 -9.82 21.70 -43.28
CA GLY A 146 -9.58 22.45 -44.50
C GLY A 146 -10.66 22.06 -45.51
N GLU A 147 -11.46 23.03 -45.93
CA GLU A 147 -12.23 22.96 -47.17
C GLU A 147 -11.36 23.59 -48.28
N ASP A 148 -11.49 23.03 -49.48
CA ASP A 148 -10.59 23.10 -50.64
C ASP A 148 -10.18 24.51 -51.12
#